data_AF-A0A7S4HN73-F1
#
_entry.id   AF-A0A7S4HN73-F1
#
_cell.length_a   1.000
_cell.length_b   1.000
_cell.length_c   1.000
_cell.angle_alpha   90.00
_cell.angle_beta   90.00
_cell.angle_gamma   90.00
#
_symmetry.space_group_name_H-M   'P 1'
#
loop_
_entity.id
_entity.type
_entity.pdbx_description
1 polymer ?
#
loop_
_entity_poly.entity_id
_entity_poly.type
_entity_poly.pdbx_seq_one_letter_code
_entity_poly.pdbx_strand_id
1 'polypeptide(L)'
;PSPASPPPLLPPQLPPPSPPPFVLITPIAATMHSTYNLAGHDFSASKCIDGITGNADGWNFCMSDVNVDDPWLSLEVAPGSALGEVRVYAREDCCQHRLSPFEVWLSGAPGP
;
A
#
# COMPACT_ATOMS: atom_id res chain seq x y z
N PRO A 1 36.92 -18.44 56.30
CA PRO A 1 36.71 -17.81 54.97
C PRO A 1 35.26 -17.33 54.89
N SER A 2 35.04 -16.01 54.88
CA SER A 2 33.67 -15.47 54.78
C SER A 2 33.10 -15.76 53.39
N PRO A 3 31.80 -16.09 53.27
CA PRO A 3 31.18 -16.25 51.97
C PRO A 3 31.16 -14.90 51.24
N ALA A 4 31.53 -14.91 49.96
CA ALA A 4 31.42 -13.73 49.11
C ALA A 4 29.94 -13.34 48.98
N SER A 5 29.65 -12.06 49.18
CA SER A 5 28.28 -11.53 48.99
C SER A 5 27.80 -11.76 47.57
N PRO A 6 26.53 -12.13 47.36
CA PRO A 6 25.98 -12.29 46.02
C PRO A 6 26.00 -10.95 45.27
N PRO A 7 26.19 -10.96 43.95
CA PRO A 7 26.15 -9.75 43.15
C PRO A 7 24.77 -9.10 43.24
N PRO A 8 24.69 -7.76 43.20
CA PRO A 8 23.40 -7.08 43.19
C PRO A 8 22.60 -7.50 41.95
N LEU A 9 21.32 -7.83 42.16
CA LEU A 9 20.40 -8.10 41.07
C LEU A 9 20.29 -6.86 40.20
N LEU A 10 20.46 -7.03 38.88
CA LEU A 10 20.20 -5.96 37.93
C LEU A 10 18.75 -5.49 38.09
N PRO A 11 18.48 -4.18 38.08
CA PRO A 11 17.12 -3.67 38.10
C PRO A 11 16.34 -4.25 36.91
N PRO A 12 15.01 -4.42 37.04
CA PRO A 12 14.19 -4.88 35.93
C PRO A 12 14.38 -3.95 34.73
N GLN A 13 14.85 -4.49 33.60
CA GLN A 13 14.85 -3.71 32.35
C GLN A 13 13.40 -3.35 32.00
N LEU A 14 13.16 -2.07 31.71
CA LEU A 14 11.86 -1.63 31.22
C LEU A 14 11.53 -2.42 29.93
N PRO A 15 10.26 -2.81 29.73
CA PRO A 15 9.85 -3.39 28.46
C PRO A 15 10.16 -2.42 27.32
N PRO A 16 10.55 -2.90 26.13
CA PRO A 16 10.77 -2.03 24.99
C PRO A 16 9.51 -1.21 24.70
N PRO A 17 9.65 0.04 24.24
CA PRO A 17 8.50 0.86 23.87
C PRO A 17 7.68 0.15 22.79
N SER A 18 6.36 0.19 22.92
CA SER A 18 5.46 -0.34 21.89
C SER A 18 5.74 0.35 20.55
N PRO A 19 5.74 -0.39 19.41
CA PRO A 19 5.85 0.23 18.10
C PRO A 19 4.73 1.25 17.91
N PRO A 20 5.00 2.38 17.22
CA PRO A 20 3.97 3.36 16.93
C PRO A 20 2.83 2.72 16.12
N PRO A 21 1.58 3.19 16.31
CA PRO A 21 0.45 2.68 15.53
C PRO A 21 0.66 2.99 14.04
N PHE A 22 0.33 2.03 13.19
CA PHE A 22 0.24 2.27 11.75
C PHE A 22 -0.94 3.21 11.49
N VAL A 23 -0.67 4.33 10.84
CA VAL A 23 -1.69 5.27 10.39
C VAL A 23 -1.88 5.09 8.89
N LEU A 24 -3.11 4.83 8.46
CA LEU A 24 -3.44 4.79 7.04
C LEU A 24 -3.30 6.20 6.46
N ILE A 25 -2.53 6.30 5.38
CA ILE A 25 -2.39 7.53 4.61
C ILE A 25 -3.37 7.44 3.45
N THR A 26 -4.26 8.41 3.34
CA THR A 26 -5.16 8.54 2.19
C THR A 26 -4.40 9.27 1.07
N PRO A 27 -4.24 8.67 -0.12
CA PRO A 27 -3.72 9.37 -1.28
C PRO A 27 -4.60 10.57 -1.64
N ILE A 28 -3.99 11.67 -2.07
CA ILE A 28 -4.69 12.90 -2.48
C ILE A 28 -5.19 12.77 -3.91
N ALA A 29 -4.41 12.10 -4.76
CA ALA A 29 -4.75 11.85 -6.14
C ALA A 29 -4.19 10.51 -6.60
N ALA A 30 -4.81 9.98 -7.65
CA ALA A 30 -4.32 8.82 -8.37
C ALA A 30 -4.38 9.11 -9.87
N THR A 31 -3.31 8.78 -10.57
CA THR A 31 -3.23 8.83 -12.03
C THR A 31 -2.73 7.49 -12.53
N MET A 32 -3.13 7.09 -13.72
CA MET A 32 -2.70 5.83 -14.31
C MET A 32 -2.49 5.98 -15.81
N HIS A 33 -1.78 5.03 -16.38
CA HIS A 33 -1.39 5.05 -17.80
C HIS A 33 -2.55 5.24 -18.76
N SER A 34 -3.62 4.47 -18.58
CA SER A 34 -4.87 4.61 -19.32
C SER A 34 -6.03 4.05 -18.50
N THR A 35 -7.26 4.29 -18.94
CA THR A 35 -8.46 3.75 -18.29
C THR A 35 -9.24 2.93 -19.30
N TYR A 36 -9.44 1.65 -18.98
CA TYR A 36 -10.24 0.77 -19.82
C TYR A 36 -11.67 1.30 -19.91
N ASN A 37 -12.20 1.36 -21.13
CA ASN A 37 -13.56 1.82 -21.36
C ASN A 37 -14.49 0.63 -21.60
N LEU A 38 -15.35 0.35 -20.62
CA LEU A 38 -16.45 -0.59 -20.74
C LEU A 38 -17.75 0.14 -20.40
N ALA A 39 -18.73 0.07 -21.31
CA ALA A 39 -19.99 0.80 -21.17
C ALA A 39 -20.66 0.49 -19.81
N GLY A 40 -20.92 1.55 -19.03
CA GLY A 40 -21.60 1.46 -17.74
C GLY A 40 -20.68 1.16 -16.54
N HIS A 41 -19.37 1.05 -16.74
CA HIS A 41 -18.41 0.80 -15.66
C HIS A 41 -17.33 1.88 -15.59
N ASP A 42 -16.89 2.19 -14.38
CA ASP A 42 -15.81 3.14 -14.10
C ASP A 42 -14.60 2.39 -13.56
N PHE A 43 -13.52 2.41 -14.34
CA PHE A 43 -12.22 1.82 -14.01
C PHE A 43 -11.12 2.87 -13.81
N SER A 44 -11.51 4.12 -13.54
CA SER A 44 -10.57 5.21 -13.34
C SER A 44 -9.62 4.96 -12.17
N ALA A 45 -8.48 5.66 -12.16
CA ALA A 45 -7.49 5.56 -11.08
C ALA A 45 -8.07 5.83 -9.68
N SER A 46 -9.17 6.60 -9.59
CA SER A 46 -9.86 6.88 -8.33
C SER A 46 -10.36 5.63 -7.61
N LYS A 47 -10.72 4.57 -8.34
CA LYS A 47 -11.12 3.27 -7.79
C LYS A 47 -10.02 2.56 -7.01
N CYS A 48 -8.75 2.89 -7.26
CA CYS A 48 -7.63 2.32 -6.52
C CYS A 48 -7.28 3.07 -5.23
N ILE A 49 -7.98 4.17 -4.93
CA ILE A 49 -7.80 4.98 -3.71
C ILE A 49 -9.10 5.32 -2.99
N ASP A 50 -10.21 4.65 -3.33
CA ASP A 50 -11.54 4.90 -2.77
C ASP A 50 -11.76 4.29 -1.37
N GLY A 51 -10.77 3.53 -0.87
CA GLY A 51 -10.81 2.86 0.43
C GLY A 51 -11.54 1.51 0.42
N ILE A 52 -11.97 1.02 -0.74
CA ILE A 52 -12.67 -0.25 -0.91
C ILE A 52 -11.68 -1.25 -1.52
N THR A 53 -11.22 -2.22 -0.73
CA THR A 53 -10.18 -3.18 -1.18
C THR A 53 -10.73 -4.40 -1.90
N GLY A 54 -12.06 -4.58 -1.88
CA GLY A 54 -12.73 -5.71 -2.52
C GLY A 54 -13.63 -5.28 -3.67
N ASN A 55 -14.02 -6.23 -4.49
CA ASN A 55 -14.87 -5.98 -5.65
C ASN A 55 -16.02 -6.99 -5.72
N ALA A 56 -16.77 -7.13 -4.61
CA ALA A 56 -17.90 -8.05 -4.51
C ALA A 56 -18.99 -7.83 -5.58
N ASP A 57 -19.10 -6.61 -6.12
CA ASP A 57 -19.98 -6.28 -7.24
C ASP A 57 -19.41 -6.71 -8.62
N GLY A 58 -18.15 -7.13 -8.65
CA GLY A 58 -17.41 -7.53 -9.84
C GLY A 58 -16.78 -6.38 -10.61
N TRP A 59 -16.90 -5.12 -10.14
CA TRP A 59 -16.57 -3.93 -10.94
C TRP A 59 -15.80 -2.84 -10.19
N ASN A 60 -15.67 -2.91 -8.86
CA ASN A 60 -14.91 -1.90 -8.10
C ASN A 60 -13.39 -2.16 -8.11
N PHE A 61 -12.70 -1.71 -9.16
CA PHE A 61 -11.24 -1.70 -9.26
C PHE A 61 -10.79 -0.70 -10.35
N CYS A 62 -9.54 -0.25 -10.33
CA CYS A 62 -8.98 0.48 -11.46
C CYS A 62 -8.37 -0.48 -12.49
N MET A 63 -8.43 -0.14 -13.78
CA MET A 63 -7.93 -1.00 -14.86
C MET A 63 -7.45 -0.17 -16.05
N SER A 64 -6.24 -0.47 -16.52
CA SER A 64 -5.71 0.05 -17.78
C SER A 64 -6.30 -0.67 -18.98
N ASP A 65 -6.12 -0.13 -20.17
CA ASP A 65 -6.46 -0.84 -21.41
C ASP A 65 -5.76 -2.20 -21.49
N VAL A 66 -6.40 -3.14 -22.19
CA VAL A 66 -6.01 -4.56 -22.26
C VAL A 66 -4.74 -4.83 -23.08
N ASN A 67 -4.29 -3.87 -23.90
CA ASN A 67 -3.16 -4.00 -24.81
C ASN A 67 -2.14 -2.87 -24.58
N VAL A 68 -1.70 -2.72 -23.33
CA VAL A 68 -0.70 -1.72 -22.93
C VAL A 68 0.50 -2.45 -22.35
N ASP A 69 1.69 -2.06 -22.79
CA ASP A 69 2.96 -2.54 -22.24
C ASP A 69 3.33 -1.71 -21.01
N ASP A 70 3.77 -2.37 -19.94
CA ASP A 70 4.19 -1.76 -18.68
C ASP A 70 3.22 -0.67 -18.13
N PRO A 71 1.93 -1.01 -17.92
CA PRO A 71 0.97 -0.07 -17.37
C PRO A 71 1.36 0.35 -15.95
N TRP A 72 1.19 1.63 -15.65
CA TRP A 72 1.53 2.21 -14.35
C TRP A 72 0.32 2.84 -13.66
N LEU A 73 0.39 2.89 -12.33
CA LEU A 73 -0.48 3.63 -11.42
C LEU A 73 0.42 4.47 -10.50
N SER A 74 0.16 5.77 -10.43
CA SER A 74 0.87 6.72 -9.58
C SER A 74 -0.09 7.30 -8.55
N LEU A 75 0.32 7.26 -7.28
CA LEU A 75 -0.44 7.80 -6.17
C LEU A 75 0.28 9.02 -5.62
N GLU A 76 -0.43 10.13 -5.48
CA GLU A 76 0.07 11.33 -4.81
C GLU A 76 -0.31 11.29 -3.34
N VAL A 77 0.65 11.51 -2.45
CA VAL A 77 0.44 11.62 -1.00
C VAL A 77 0.83 13.01 -0.51
N ALA A 78 0.34 13.40 0.66
CA ALA A 78 0.65 14.71 1.23
C ALA A 78 2.18 14.91 1.39
N PRO A 79 2.72 16.08 1.03
CA PRO A 79 4.13 16.39 1.25
C PRO A 79 4.54 16.16 2.71
N GLY A 80 5.67 15.47 2.92
CA GLY A 80 6.15 15.12 4.26
C GLY A 80 5.53 13.87 4.86
N SER A 81 4.66 13.15 4.14
CA SER A 81 4.14 11.85 4.58
C SER A 81 5.27 10.82 4.71
N ALA A 82 5.34 10.16 5.87
CA ALA A 82 6.24 9.03 6.09
C ALA A 82 5.55 7.73 5.66
N LEU A 83 6.05 7.09 4.61
CA LEU A 83 5.52 5.83 4.10
C LEU A 83 6.20 4.65 4.79
N GLY A 84 5.43 3.84 5.52
CA GLY A 84 5.92 2.64 6.22
C GLY A 84 5.57 1.32 5.52
N GLU A 85 4.37 1.22 4.95
CA GLU A 85 3.86 0.02 4.30
C GLU A 85 3.03 0.43 3.07
N VAL A 86 3.15 -0.34 1.98
CA VAL A 86 2.29 -0.23 0.80
C VAL A 86 1.57 -1.56 0.62
N ARG A 87 0.24 -1.53 0.57
CA ARG A 87 -0.60 -2.70 0.28
C ARG A 87 -1.26 -2.52 -1.07
N VAL A 88 -1.06 -3.49 -1.96
CA VAL A 88 -1.68 -3.53 -3.29
C VAL A 88 -2.67 -4.69 -3.30
N TYR A 89 -3.93 -4.38 -3.61
CA TYR A 89 -5.01 -5.37 -3.69
C TYR A 89 -5.29 -5.68 -5.15
N ALA A 90 -5.11 -6.94 -5.53
CA ALA A 90 -5.55 -7.42 -6.84
C ALA A 90 -7.07 -7.58 -6.84
N ARG A 91 -7.68 -7.57 -8.04
CA ARG A 91 -9.06 -7.97 -8.26
C ARG A 91 -9.37 -9.33 -7.58
N GLU A 92 -10.49 -9.45 -6.86
CA GLU A 92 -10.75 -10.62 -6.01
C GLU A 92 -11.32 -11.82 -6.79
N ASP A 93 -12.23 -11.59 -7.73
CA ASP A 93 -13.02 -12.62 -8.42
C ASP A 93 -12.26 -13.31 -9.57
N CYS A 94 -11.29 -12.65 -10.21
CA CYS A 94 -10.46 -13.26 -11.24
C CYS A 94 -9.16 -12.50 -11.48
N CYS A 95 -8.32 -13.10 -12.33
CA CYS A 95 -7.32 -12.37 -13.11
C CYS A 95 -6.18 -11.76 -12.28
N GLN A 96 -6.00 -12.21 -11.04
CA GLN A 96 -4.96 -11.74 -10.11
C GLN A 96 -3.56 -11.84 -10.72
N HIS A 97 -3.33 -12.85 -11.56
CA HIS A 97 -2.07 -13.08 -12.25
C HIS A 97 -1.62 -11.90 -13.11
N ARG A 98 -2.54 -11.03 -13.57
CA ARG A 98 -2.20 -9.85 -14.39
C ARG A 98 -1.46 -8.76 -13.63
N LEU A 99 -1.59 -8.73 -12.30
CA LEU A 99 -0.86 -7.77 -11.47
C LEU A 99 0.61 -8.19 -11.30
N SER A 100 0.98 -9.43 -11.64
CA SER A 100 2.33 -9.96 -11.42
C SER A 100 3.06 -10.21 -12.74
N PRO A 101 4.35 -9.83 -12.86
CA PRO A 101 5.15 -9.09 -11.87
C PRO A 101 4.80 -7.59 -11.84
N PHE A 102 5.08 -6.94 -10.71
CA PHE A 102 5.03 -5.48 -10.60
C PHE A 102 6.16 -4.97 -9.71
N GLU A 103 6.43 -3.67 -9.83
CA GLU A 103 7.41 -2.95 -9.01
C GLU A 103 6.72 -1.78 -8.30
N VAL A 104 7.26 -1.42 -7.13
CA VAL A 104 6.81 -0.25 -6.37
C VAL A 104 7.96 0.71 -6.24
N TRP A 105 7.75 1.92 -6.76
CA TRP A 105 8.74 2.99 -6.76
C TRP A 105 8.24 4.15 -5.89
N LEU A 106 9.16 4.75 -5.12
CA LEU A 106 8.91 6.01 -4.43
C LEU A 106 9.67 7.12 -5.16
N SER A 107 8.98 8.21 -5.48
CA SER A 107 9.55 9.33 -6.21
C SER A 107 9.03 10.65 -5.65
N GLY A 108 9.84 11.71 -5.78
CA GLY A 108 9.42 13.09 -5.52
C GLY A 108 8.68 13.73 -6.71
N ALA A 109 8.51 12.99 -7.80
CA ALA A 109 7.72 13.36 -8.97
C ALA A 109 6.67 12.27 -9.25
N PRO A 110 5.56 12.60 -9.95
CA PRO A 110 4.61 11.60 -10.43
C PRO A 110 5.30 10.45 -11.20
N GLY A 111 4.66 9.29 -11.29
CA GLY A 111 5.05 8.20 -12.20
C GLY A 111 5.26 8.70 -13.65
N PRO A 112 5.92 7.90 -14.51
CA PRO A 112 6.56 8.38 -15.75
C PRO A 112 5.79 9.46 -16.51
#